data_AF-A0A0C9R1Y3-F1
#
_entry.id   AF-A0A0C9R1Y3-F1
#
_cell.length_a   1.000
_cell.length_b   1.000
_cell.length_c   1.000
_cell.angle_alpha   90.00
_cell.angle_beta   90.00
_cell.angle_gamma   90.00
#
_symmetry.space_group_name_H-M   'P 1'
#
loop_
_entity.id
_entity.type
_entity.pdbx_description
1 polymer ?
#
loop_
_entity_poly.entity_id
_entity_poly.type
_entity_poly.pdbx_seq_one_letter_code
_entity_poly.pdbx_strand_id
1 'polypeptide(L)'
;MAGRNLSRLLTKTPVSRVPSVSIITRSNSSWEPKDKVTHTGQIFETDDKRLVRFVDRPKEVNDRWAINLIDEVPPMPTEARIVCCNGGGGPLGHPKVYINLDKPGNHACGYCGLRFTKEDHH
;
A
#
# COMPACT_ATOMS: atom_id res chain seq x y z
N MET A 1 -1.37 53.16 -64.08
CA MET A 1 -0.91 51.94 -63.38
C MET A 1 0.58 51.79 -63.60
N ALA A 2 1.39 52.07 -62.58
CA ALA A 2 2.80 51.70 -62.49
C ALA A 2 3.24 51.92 -61.03
N GLY A 3 3.65 50.86 -60.36
CA GLY A 3 3.94 50.84 -58.93
C GLY A 3 5.28 51.46 -58.54
N ARG A 4 5.46 51.68 -57.23
CA ARG A 4 6.76 51.79 -56.57
C ARG A 4 6.68 51.11 -55.20
N ASN A 5 7.38 49.99 -55.08
CA ASN A 5 7.72 49.34 -53.81
C ASN A 5 8.58 50.28 -52.96
N LEU A 6 8.23 50.44 -51.69
CA LEU A 6 9.08 51.07 -50.68
C LEU A 6 9.36 50.05 -49.58
N SER A 7 10.45 49.31 -49.76
CA SER A 7 11.11 48.56 -48.70
C SER A 7 11.71 49.55 -47.70
N ARG A 8 11.26 49.50 -46.44
CA ARG A 8 11.85 50.26 -45.34
C ARG A 8 12.32 49.31 -44.25
N LEU A 9 13.63 49.08 -44.24
CA LEU A 9 14.39 48.40 -43.19
C LEU A 9 14.28 49.21 -41.89
N LEU A 10 13.83 48.58 -40.80
CA LEU A 10 14.05 49.09 -39.45
C LEU A 10 14.54 47.95 -38.54
N THR A 11 15.59 48.30 -37.81
CA THR A 11 16.58 47.48 -37.13
C THR A 11 16.09 46.90 -35.81
N LYS A 12 16.43 45.62 -35.54
CA LYS A 12 16.15 44.94 -34.26
C LYS A 12 16.92 45.64 -33.13
N THR A 13 16.22 46.16 -32.13
CA THR A 13 16.83 46.62 -30.88
C THR A 13 17.17 45.44 -29.97
N PRO A 14 18.29 45.46 -29.22
CA PRO A 14 18.63 44.37 -28.31
C PRO A 14 17.80 44.48 -27.02
N VAL A 15 17.02 43.45 -26.72
CA VAL A 15 16.32 43.28 -25.43
C VAL A 15 17.37 42.90 -24.37
N SER A 16 17.57 43.75 -23.36
CA SER A 16 18.43 43.42 -22.23
C SER A 16 17.80 42.32 -21.38
N ARG A 17 18.45 41.15 -21.30
CA ARG A 17 18.09 40.07 -20.36
C ARG A 17 18.36 40.52 -18.93
N VAL A 18 17.30 40.76 -18.16
CA VAL A 18 17.39 40.81 -16.70
C VAL A 18 17.66 39.40 -16.16
N PRO A 19 18.50 39.23 -15.12
CA PRO A 19 18.74 37.94 -14.52
C PRO A 19 17.43 37.44 -13.89
N SER A 20 17.07 36.19 -14.20
CA SER A 20 15.94 35.52 -13.58
C SER A 20 16.20 35.40 -12.08
N VAL A 21 15.49 36.19 -11.28
CA VAL A 21 15.45 36.03 -9.83
C VAL A 21 14.88 34.64 -9.56
N SER A 22 15.72 33.73 -9.08
CA SER A 22 15.28 32.43 -8.59
C SER A 22 14.43 32.67 -7.35
N ILE A 23 13.11 32.67 -7.51
CA ILE A 23 12.18 32.70 -6.39
C ILE A 23 12.46 31.44 -5.57
N ILE A 24 13.06 31.60 -4.39
CA ILE A 24 13.18 30.53 -3.41
C ILE A 24 11.75 30.23 -2.96
N THR A 25 11.15 29.20 -3.54
CA THR A 25 9.87 28.66 -3.06
C THR A 25 10.13 28.06 -1.69
N ARG A 26 9.62 28.73 -0.65
CA ARG A 26 9.60 28.18 0.70
C ARG A 26 8.82 26.87 0.63
N SER A 27 9.41 25.75 1.04
CA SER A 27 8.66 24.49 1.15
C SER A 27 7.60 24.71 2.24
N ASN A 28 6.34 24.88 1.84
CA ASN A 28 5.24 24.87 2.79
C ASN A 28 5.21 23.50 3.45
N SER A 29 5.44 23.44 4.75
CA SER A 29 4.93 22.34 5.57
C SER A 29 3.43 22.28 5.33
N SER A 30 2.93 21.20 4.73
CA SER A 30 1.50 21.00 4.59
C SER A 30 0.91 20.80 5.98
N TRP A 31 -0.06 21.64 6.36
CA TRP A 31 -0.85 21.50 7.58
C TRP A 31 -1.74 20.24 7.55
N GLU A 32 -1.89 19.62 6.38
CA GLU A 32 -2.77 18.47 6.19
C GLU A 32 -2.23 17.23 6.93
N PRO A 33 -3.00 16.66 7.88
CA PRO A 33 -2.63 15.44 8.56
C PRO A 33 -2.53 14.28 7.56
N LYS A 34 -1.37 13.63 7.48
CA LYS A 34 -1.14 12.47 6.61
C LYS A 34 -1.67 11.20 7.28
N ASP A 35 -2.98 11.00 7.25
CA ASP A 35 -3.60 9.78 7.79
C ASP A 35 -3.51 8.62 6.80
N LYS A 36 -3.17 7.44 7.31
CA LYS A 36 -3.12 6.18 6.56
C LYS A 36 -4.11 5.20 7.17
N VAL A 37 -4.81 4.43 6.33
CA VAL A 37 -5.71 3.36 6.77
C VAL A 37 -4.90 2.27 7.47
N THR A 38 -5.34 1.83 8.65
CA THR A 38 -4.71 0.71 9.35
C THR A 38 -5.10 -0.63 8.72
N HIS A 39 -4.38 -1.71 9.02
CA HIS A 39 -4.73 -3.07 8.57
C HIS A 39 -6.13 -3.55 9.05
N THR A 40 -6.72 -2.86 10.03
CA THR A 40 -8.10 -3.08 10.51
C THR A 40 -9.16 -2.22 9.79
N GLY A 41 -8.75 -1.31 8.92
CA GLY A 41 -9.63 -0.38 8.22
C GLY A 41 -9.89 0.95 8.95
N GLN A 42 -9.18 1.25 10.04
CA GLN A 42 -9.37 2.50 10.78
C GLN A 42 -8.76 3.69 10.04
N ILE A 43 -9.56 4.73 9.83
CA ILE A 43 -9.18 6.06 9.35
C ILE A 43 -9.98 7.11 10.12
N PHE A 44 -9.41 8.30 10.36
CA PHE A 44 -10.17 9.41 10.93
C PHE A 44 -10.87 10.19 9.82
N GLU A 45 -12.04 10.75 10.15
CA GLU A 45 -12.72 11.69 9.26
C GLU A 45 -11.89 12.97 9.09
N THR A 46 -11.99 13.63 7.95
CA THR A 46 -11.20 14.83 7.63
C THR A 46 -11.43 15.99 8.61
N ASP A 47 -12.64 16.10 9.17
CA ASP A 47 -13.03 17.09 10.19
C ASP A 47 -12.47 16.78 11.59
N ASP A 48 -12.09 15.53 11.83
CA ASP A 48 -11.88 15.03 13.18
C ASP A 48 -10.69 15.72 13.87
N LYS A 49 -11.00 16.45 14.94
CA LYS A 49 -10.02 17.17 15.77
C LYS A 49 -8.90 16.27 16.29
N ARG A 50 -9.13 14.95 16.39
CA ARG A 50 -8.12 13.98 16.82
C ARG A 50 -6.93 13.88 15.86
N LEU A 51 -7.10 14.28 14.59
CA LEU A 51 -6.04 14.30 13.57
C LEU A 51 -4.91 15.29 13.88
N VAL A 52 -5.15 16.30 14.72
CA VAL A 52 -4.13 17.29 15.11
C VAL A 52 -2.86 16.64 15.66
N ARG A 53 -2.97 15.44 16.27
CA ARG A 53 -1.83 14.70 16.82
C ARG A 53 -0.83 14.23 15.75
N PHE A 54 -1.27 14.16 14.50
CA PHE A 54 -0.50 13.71 13.33
C PHE A 54 -0.13 14.87 12.40
N VAL A 55 -0.36 16.12 12.83
CA VAL A 55 0.24 17.29 12.19
C VAL A 55 1.74 17.26 12.53
N ASP A 56 2.59 17.43 11.51
CA ASP A 56 4.07 17.32 11.58
C ASP A 56 4.65 15.97 12.01
N ARG A 57 3.83 14.99 12.39
CA ARG A 57 4.26 13.64 12.81
C ARG A 57 3.52 12.57 12.01
N PRO A 58 4.23 11.61 11.40
CA PRO A 58 3.56 10.54 10.66
C PRO A 58 2.81 9.60 11.61
N LYS A 59 1.64 9.13 11.19
CA LYS A 59 0.98 7.97 11.79
C LYS A 59 1.74 6.71 11.38
N GLU A 60 2.28 6.00 12.36
CA GLU A 60 2.95 4.73 12.12
C GLU A 60 1.92 3.62 11.90
N VAL A 61 2.03 2.96 10.75
CA VAL A 61 1.19 1.84 10.34
C VAL A 61 2.11 0.79 9.74
N ASN A 62 1.87 -0.47 10.04
CA ASN A 62 2.58 -1.56 9.40
C ASN A 62 2.10 -1.73 7.94
N ASP A 63 3.03 -1.67 6.99
CA ASP A 63 2.73 -1.83 5.56
C ASP A 63 2.52 -3.31 5.16
N ARG A 64 3.04 -4.27 5.95
CA ARG A 64 2.92 -5.72 5.69
C ARG A 64 1.72 -6.31 6.40
N TRP A 65 0.59 -6.41 5.70
CA TRP A 65 -0.65 -6.91 6.27
C TRP A 65 -0.71 -8.43 6.25
N ALA A 66 -0.94 -9.05 7.41
CA ALA A 66 -0.98 -10.50 7.55
C ALA A 66 -2.07 -11.17 6.67
N ILE A 67 -3.18 -10.46 6.41
CA ILE A 67 -4.25 -10.95 5.53
C ILE A 67 -3.78 -11.21 4.10
N ASN A 68 -2.90 -10.35 3.57
CA ASN A 68 -2.35 -10.53 2.22
C ASN A 68 -1.32 -11.66 2.22
N LEU A 69 -0.44 -11.66 3.23
CA LEU A 69 0.63 -12.65 3.34
C LEU A 69 0.10 -14.09 3.48
N ILE A 70 -1.00 -14.30 4.19
CA ILE A 70 -1.58 -15.64 4.34
C ILE A 70 -2.32 -16.10 3.08
N ASP A 71 -2.88 -15.16 2.32
CA ASP A 71 -3.57 -15.49 1.08
C ASP A 71 -2.59 -15.86 -0.04
N GLU A 72 -1.39 -15.27 -0.04
CA GLU A 72 -0.27 -15.64 -0.91
C GLU A 72 0.18 -17.10 -0.71
N VAL A 73 -0.02 -17.68 0.48
CA VAL A 73 0.36 -19.07 0.77
C VAL A 73 -0.71 -20.03 0.22
N PRO A 74 -0.36 -20.95 -0.71
CA PRO A 74 -1.32 -21.89 -1.26
C PRO A 74 -1.79 -22.91 -0.20
N PRO A 75 -3.02 -23.43 -0.31
CA PRO A 75 -3.47 -24.54 0.52
C PRO A 75 -2.59 -25.77 0.36
N MET A 76 -2.26 -26.43 1.47
CA MET A 76 -1.50 -27.66 1.48
C MET A 76 -2.42 -28.87 1.25
N PRO A 77 -2.25 -29.62 0.16
CA PRO A 77 -2.97 -30.85 -0.04
C PRO A 77 -2.48 -31.95 0.92
N THR A 78 -3.39 -32.80 1.37
CA THR A 78 -3.05 -34.00 2.12
C THR A 78 -4.00 -35.14 1.78
N GLU A 79 -3.53 -36.37 1.91
CA GLU A 79 -4.36 -37.57 1.75
C GLU A 79 -5.13 -37.90 3.05
N ALA A 80 -4.63 -37.41 4.19
CA ALA A 80 -5.17 -37.73 5.50
C ALA A 80 -6.51 -37.03 5.77
N ARG A 81 -7.43 -37.74 6.42
CA ARG A 81 -8.72 -37.17 6.88
C ARG A 81 -8.55 -36.09 7.96
N ILE A 82 -7.54 -36.23 8.82
CA ILE A 82 -7.27 -35.32 9.93
C ILE A 82 -5.80 -34.87 9.86
N VAL A 83 -5.57 -33.56 9.87
CA VAL A 83 -4.22 -32.98 9.86
C VAL A 83 -3.84 -32.49 11.24
N CYS A 84 -2.59 -32.73 11.62
CA CYS A 84 -1.99 -32.19 12.83
C CYS A 84 -1.13 -30.96 12.48
N CYS A 85 -1.48 -29.80 13.02
CA CYS A 85 -0.73 -28.56 12.83
C CYS A 85 -0.16 -28.07 14.18
N ASN A 86 1.11 -27.71 14.21
CA ASN A 86 1.81 -27.11 15.35
C ASN A 86 2.49 -25.78 15.01
N GLY A 87 2.29 -25.26 13.79
CA GLY A 87 2.93 -24.04 13.31
C GLY A 87 4.43 -24.14 13.00
N GLY A 88 4.98 -25.35 13.01
CA GLY A 88 6.40 -25.58 12.79
C GLY A 88 7.26 -25.29 14.03
N GLY A 89 8.53 -25.70 14.00
CA GLY A 89 9.49 -25.40 15.07
C GLY A 89 9.20 -26.05 16.43
N GLY A 90 8.32 -27.06 16.49
CA GLY A 90 8.00 -27.80 17.72
C GLY A 90 7.40 -26.89 18.80
N PRO A 91 8.12 -26.60 19.91
CA PRO A 91 7.64 -25.68 20.95
C PRO A 91 7.64 -24.20 20.55
N LEU A 92 8.27 -23.83 19.43
CA LEU A 92 8.32 -22.43 18.95
C LEU A 92 7.05 -22.00 18.18
N GLY A 93 6.21 -22.97 17.80
CA GLY A 93 4.94 -22.71 17.13
C GLY A 93 3.79 -22.55 18.11
N HIS A 94 2.59 -22.95 17.69
CA HIS A 94 1.39 -22.93 18.54
C HIS A 94 1.09 -24.32 19.11
N PRO A 95 0.19 -24.44 20.11
CA PRO A 95 -0.25 -25.73 20.61
C PRO A 95 -0.72 -26.64 19.48
N LYS A 96 -0.33 -27.91 19.54
CA LYS A 96 -0.73 -28.91 18.55
C LYS A 96 -2.27 -28.97 18.45
N VAL A 97 -2.80 -28.76 17.25
CA VAL A 97 -4.22 -28.90 16.94
C VAL A 97 -4.47 -29.90 15.83
N TYR A 98 -5.65 -30.49 15.85
CA TYR A 98 -6.14 -31.42 14.85
C TYR A 98 -7.27 -30.78 14.06
N ILE A 99 -7.12 -30.74 12.74
CA ILE A 99 -8.05 -30.10 11.81
C ILE A 99 -8.76 -31.20 11.02
N ASN A 100 -10.10 -31.16 10.99
CA ASN A 100 -10.91 -32.14 10.27
C ASN A 100 -11.11 -31.72 8.81
N LEU A 101 -10.81 -32.61 7.87
CA LEU A 101 -10.94 -32.37 6.42
C LEU A 101 -12.10 -33.15 5.77
N ASP A 102 -13.10 -33.54 6.56
CA ASP A 102 -14.26 -34.31 6.08
C ASP A 102 -15.09 -33.60 5.02
N LYS A 103 -15.20 -32.27 5.12
CA LYS A 103 -15.95 -31.47 4.15
C LYS A 103 -15.02 -31.08 2.99
N PRO A 104 -15.51 -31.05 1.75
CA PRO A 104 -14.70 -30.57 0.63
C PRO A 104 -14.34 -29.09 0.82
N GLY A 105 -13.15 -28.70 0.39
CA GLY A 105 -12.65 -27.32 0.42
C GLY A 105 -11.50 -27.08 1.39
N ASN A 106 -11.18 -25.79 1.57
CA ASN A 106 -10.03 -25.33 2.36
C ASN A 106 -10.39 -25.24 3.84
N HIS A 107 -9.65 -25.95 4.69
CA HIS A 107 -9.77 -25.85 6.14
C HIS A 107 -8.57 -25.10 6.71
N ALA A 108 -8.84 -23.97 7.35
CA ALA A 108 -7.79 -23.13 7.92
C ALA A 108 -7.44 -23.57 9.35
N CYS A 109 -6.15 -23.50 9.69
CA CYS A 109 -5.70 -23.57 11.07
C CYS A 109 -6.06 -22.27 11.81
N GLY A 110 -6.72 -22.37 12.96
CA GLY A 110 -7.10 -21.21 13.78
C GLY A 110 -5.94 -20.42 14.40
N TYR A 111 -4.70 -20.91 14.27
CA TYR A 111 -3.49 -20.23 14.76
C TYR A 111 -2.67 -19.65 13.61
N CYS A 112 -2.09 -20.52 12.76
CA CYS A 112 -1.23 -20.05 11.67
C CYS A 112 -1.99 -19.47 10.47
N GLY A 113 -3.29 -19.72 10.35
CA GLY A 113 -4.07 -19.37 9.16
C GLY A 113 -3.78 -20.24 7.93
N LEU A 114 -2.81 -21.17 8.01
CA LEU A 114 -2.49 -22.10 6.92
C LEU A 114 -3.72 -22.94 6.56
N ARG A 115 -3.92 -23.13 5.27
CA ARG A 115 -5.07 -23.84 4.68
C ARG A 115 -4.66 -25.26 4.32
N PHE A 116 -5.52 -26.23 4.60
CA PHE A 116 -5.34 -27.64 4.27
C PHE A 116 -6.53 -28.13 3.46
N THR A 117 -6.26 -28.96 2.45
CA THR A 117 -7.29 -29.58 1.61
C THR A 117 -7.05 -31.07 1.56
N LYS A 118 -8.13 -31.85 1.53
CA LYS A 118 -8.03 -33.28 1.27
C LYS A 118 -7.96 -33.51 -0.23
N GLU A 119 -6.99 -34.28 -0.71
CA GLU A 119 -7.00 -34.74 -2.10
C GLU A 119 -8.07 -35.82 -2.29
N ASP A 120 -8.97 -35.60 -3.23
CA ASP A 120 -9.99 -36.58 -3.59
C ASP A 120 -9.39 -37.58 -4.59
N HIS A 121 -9.07 -38.78 -4.10
CA HIS A 121 -8.76 -39.92 -4.96
C HIS A 121 -10.07 -40.58 -5.40
N HIS A 122 -10.60 -40.15 -6.54
CA HIS A 122 -11.62 -40.88 -7.28
C HIS A 122 -10.96 -41.80 -8.31
#